data_AF-A0A3R6WEM8-F1
#
_entry.id   AF-A0A3R6WEM8-F1
#
_cell.length_a   1.000
_cell.length_b   1.000
_cell.length_c   1.000
_cell.angle_alpha   90.00
_cell.angle_beta   90.00
_cell.angle_gamma   90.00
#
_symmetry.space_group_name_H-M   'P 1'
#
loop_
_entity.id
_entity.type
_entity.pdbx_description
1 polymer ?
#
loop_
_entity_poly.entity_id
_entity_poly.type
_entity_poly.pdbx_seq_one_letter_code
_entity_poly.pdbx_strand_id
1 'polypeptide(L)'
;MEQNAAFVEEVYQAVKRTPSWKEHFQGKKVVIVLDNAPAHLQAETRSVPHDDMVLLRLGPYSPMLNPIESCFGVLKAAIKRYLALRTDEMFDRRDFNTYLEARMSLLENAARESLGCITQPLMIRESLFCQRNVMKALHLEDMQYGK
;
A
#
# COMPACT_ATOMS: atom_id res chain seq x y z
N MET A 1 -10.81 -5.28 -13.75
CA MET A 1 -11.31 -3.88 -13.65
C MET A 1 -12.50 -3.74 -12.70
N GLU A 2 -13.55 -4.57 -12.74
CA GLU A 2 -14.52 -4.69 -11.61
C GLU A 2 -13.81 -4.95 -10.28
N GLN A 3 -12.73 -5.74 -10.32
CA GLN A 3 -11.85 -6.01 -9.19
C GLN A 3 -11.38 -4.75 -8.44
N ASN A 4 -11.17 -3.62 -9.11
CA ASN A 4 -10.68 -2.41 -8.43
C ASN A 4 -11.79 -1.72 -7.63
N ALA A 5 -13.01 -1.68 -8.16
CA ALA A 5 -14.17 -1.16 -7.44
C ALA A 5 -14.54 -2.07 -6.26
N ALA A 6 -14.52 -3.38 -6.46
CA ALA A 6 -14.71 -4.37 -5.41
C ALA A 6 -13.64 -4.26 -4.31
N PHE A 7 -12.39 -4.02 -4.70
CA PHE A 7 -11.30 -3.84 -3.74
C PHE A 7 -11.42 -2.55 -2.93
N VAL A 8 -11.87 -1.44 -3.53
CA VAL A 8 -12.18 -0.21 -2.80
C VAL A 8 -13.27 -0.47 -1.74
N GLU A 9 -14.32 -1.19 -2.09
CA GLU A 9 -15.37 -1.58 -1.15
C GLU A 9 -14.82 -2.48 -0.03
N GLU A 10 -13.99 -3.47 -0.39
CA GLU A 10 -13.35 -4.36 0.59
C GLU A 10 -12.50 -3.58 1.60
N VAL A 11 -11.68 -2.63 1.13
CA VAL A 11 -10.87 -1.75 1.98
C VAL A 11 -11.77 -0.90 2.89
N TYR A 12 -12.82 -0.29 2.35
CA TYR A 12 -13.77 0.51 3.10
C TYR A 12 -14.41 -0.30 4.25
N GLN A 13 -14.92 -1.49 3.93
CA GLN A 13 -15.53 -2.40 4.91
C GLN A 13 -14.53 -2.91 5.93
N ALA A 14 -13.31 -3.24 5.50
CA ALA A 14 -12.25 -3.69 6.40
C ALA A 14 -11.91 -2.62 7.45
N VAL A 15 -11.76 -1.35 7.03
CA VAL A 15 -11.52 -0.23 7.95
C VAL A 15 -12.66 -0.10 8.95
N LYS A 16 -13.91 -0.08 8.49
CA LYS A 16 -15.12 0.06 9.34
C LYS A 16 -15.29 -1.06 10.35
N ARG A 17 -14.79 -2.27 10.06
CA ARG A 17 -14.85 -3.44 10.94
C ARG A 17 -13.83 -3.40 12.07
N THR A 18 -12.74 -2.64 11.94
CA THR A 18 -11.66 -2.59 12.94
C THR A 18 -12.16 -2.06 14.29
N PRO A 19 -11.67 -2.60 15.43
CA PRO A 19 -11.99 -2.07 16.75
C PRO A 19 -11.63 -0.59 16.90
N SER A 20 -10.46 -0.20 16.38
CA SER A 20 -9.99 1.19 16.41
C SER A 20 -10.98 2.15 15.75
N TRP A 21 -11.54 1.78 14.59
CA TRP A 21 -12.60 2.55 13.93
C TRP A 21 -13.85 2.68 14.80
N LYS A 22 -14.35 1.54 15.30
CA LYS A 22 -15.57 1.48 16.10
C LYS A 22 -15.46 2.27 17.40
N GLU A 23 -14.28 2.35 18.00
CA GLU A 23 -14.07 3.03 19.27
C GLU A 23 -13.75 4.53 19.10
N HIS A 24 -13.01 4.91 18.06
CA HIS A 24 -12.39 6.24 17.99
C HIS A 24 -12.79 7.09 16.78
N PHE A 25 -13.37 6.49 15.73
CA PHE A 25 -13.59 7.16 14.44
C PHE A 25 -15.04 7.13 13.95
N GLN A 26 -16.00 6.78 14.83
CA GLN A 26 -17.43 6.86 14.49
C GLN A 26 -17.82 8.29 14.08
N GLY A 27 -18.65 8.39 13.04
CA GLY A 27 -19.07 9.68 12.46
C GLY A 27 -17.98 10.43 11.67
N LYS A 28 -16.77 9.89 11.54
CA LYS A 28 -15.73 10.42 10.65
C LYS A 28 -15.83 9.81 9.25
N LYS A 29 -15.26 10.50 8.26
CA LYS A 29 -15.16 10.00 6.89
C LYS A 29 -13.97 9.05 6.72
N VAL A 30 -14.14 7.98 5.95
CA VAL A 30 -13.06 7.15 5.43
C VAL A 30 -12.51 7.81 4.17
N VAL A 31 -11.21 8.09 4.15
CA VAL A 31 -10.54 8.66 2.97
C VAL A 31 -9.63 7.60 2.37
N ILE A 32 -9.88 7.21 1.12
CA ILE A 32 -9.04 6.28 0.37
C ILE A 32 -8.27 7.07 -0.67
N VAL A 33 -6.94 6.98 -0.61
CA VAL A 33 -6.04 7.69 -1.51
C VAL A 33 -5.49 6.71 -2.53
N LEU A 34 -5.64 7.05 -3.81
CA LEU A 34 -5.14 6.28 -4.95
C LEU A 34 -4.02 7.07 -5.63
N ASP A 35 -3.01 6.38 -6.15
CA ASP A 35 -2.04 7.00 -7.04
C ASP A 35 -2.67 7.23 -8.43
N ASN A 36 -1.91 7.86 -9.33
CA ASN A 36 -2.38 8.15 -10.67
C ASN A 36 -2.19 6.99 -11.67
N ALA A 37 -2.02 5.74 -11.22
CA ALA A 37 -1.79 4.64 -12.14
C ALA A 37 -3.01 4.42 -13.07
N PRO A 38 -2.81 4.01 -14.34
CA PRO A 38 -3.90 3.77 -15.28
C PRO A 38 -4.94 2.76 -14.78
N ALA A 39 -4.52 1.81 -13.95
CA ALA A 39 -5.41 0.85 -13.31
C ALA A 39 -6.51 1.52 -12.49
N HIS A 40 -6.26 2.70 -11.93
CA HIS A 40 -7.24 3.39 -11.10
C HIS A 40 -8.21 4.26 -11.88
N LEU A 41 -8.00 4.58 -13.17
CA LEU A 41 -8.71 5.65 -13.93
C LEU A 41 -10.25 5.70 -13.78
N GLN A 42 -10.90 4.58 -13.48
CA GLN A 42 -12.35 4.45 -13.36
C GLN A 42 -12.83 4.14 -11.93
N ALA A 43 -11.93 4.17 -10.93
CA ALA A 43 -12.28 3.82 -9.56
C ALA A 43 -13.37 4.76 -9.00
N GLU A 44 -13.25 6.07 -9.22
CA GLU A 44 -14.21 7.05 -8.70
C GLU A 44 -15.60 6.92 -9.31
N THR A 45 -15.70 6.47 -10.57
CA THR A 45 -16.98 6.29 -11.25
C THR A 45 -17.61 4.93 -11.02
N ARG A 46 -16.82 3.91 -10.65
CA ARG A 46 -17.29 2.53 -10.50
C ARG A 46 -17.40 2.06 -9.06
N SER A 47 -16.74 2.72 -8.11
CA SER A 47 -16.86 2.40 -6.69
C SER A 47 -18.26 2.70 -6.16
N VAL A 48 -18.73 1.86 -5.24
CA VAL A 48 -20.00 2.08 -4.53
C VAL A 48 -19.88 3.35 -3.69
N PRO A 49 -20.74 4.37 -3.88
CA PRO A 49 -20.68 5.58 -3.08
C PRO A 49 -21.18 5.32 -1.66
N HIS A 50 -20.50 5.91 -0.68
CA HIS A 50 -20.96 6.00 0.71
C HIS A 50 -20.86 7.46 1.16
N ASP A 51 -21.85 7.95 1.92
CA ASP A 51 -21.93 9.36 2.35
C ASP A 51 -20.71 9.81 3.18
N ASP A 52 -20.07 8.85 3.83
CA ASP A 52 -18.88 9.03 4.65
C ASP A 52 -17.62 8.40 4.06
N MET A 53 -17.59 8.17 2.74
CA MET A 53 -16.38 7.79 2.00
C MET A 53 -15.93 8.91 1.06
N VAL A 54 -14.62 9.14 1.00
CA VAL A 54 -13.98 10.07 0.06
C VAL A 54 -12.89 9.33 -0.70
N LEU A 55 -12.96 9.37 -2.03
CA LEU A 55 -11.89 8.89 -2.90
C LEU A 55 -11.04 10.08 -3.34
N LEU A 56 -9.74 10.03 -3.09
CA LEU A 56 -8.77 11.01 -3.55
C LEU A 56 -7.80 10.35 -4.52
N ARG A 57 -7.56 11.00 -5.66
CA ARG A 57 -6.53 10.62 -6.61
C ARG A 57 -5.39 11.61 -6.56
N LEU A 58 -4.18 11.10 -6.38
CA LEU A 58 -2.97 11.91 -6.42
C LEU A 58 -2.64 12.34 -7.86
N GLY A 59 -1.97 13.48 -8.00
CA GLY A 59 -1.43 13.90 -9.29
C GLY A 59 -0.35 12.93 -9.80
N PRO A 60 -0.03 12.97 -11.11
CA PRO A 60 1.11 12.25 -11.66
C PRO A 60 2.40 12.54 -10.87
N TYR A 61 3.29 11.55 -10.80
CA TYR A 61 4.65 11.71 -10.24
C TYR A 61 4.69 12.33 -8.83
N SER A 62 3.71 12.04 -7.99
CA SER A 62 3.61 12.55 -6.61
C SER A 62 3.89 11.51 -5.50
N PRO A 63 4.97 10.69 -5.54
CA PRO A 63 5.17 9.66 -4.51
C PRO A 63 5.38 10.20 -3.09
N MET A 64 5.76 11.49 -2.92
CA MET A 64 5.97 12.13 -1.61
C MET A 64 4.64 12.32 -0.86
N LEU A 65 3.54 12.27 -1.60
CA LEU A 65 2.18 12.41 -1.11
C LEU A 65 1.48 11.06 -0.97
N ASN A 66 2.17 9.95 -1.28
CA ASN A 66 1.66 8.60 -1.20
C ASN A 66 2.36 7.81 -0.08
N PRO A 67 1.78 7.73 1.14
CA PRO A 67 2.47 7.14 2.29
C PRO A 67 2.80 5.65 2.11
N ILE A 68 2.07 4.94 1.24
CA ILE A 68 2.31 3.52 0.99
C ILE A 68 3.64 3.26 0.27
N GLU A 69 4.18 4.25 -0.47
CA GLU A 69 5.44 4.10 -1.21
C GLU A 69 6.61 3.80 -0.28
N SER A 70 6.76 4.59 0.79
CA SER A 70 7.79 4.37 1.79
C SER A 70 7.59 3.05 2.54
N CYS A 71 6.35 2.71 2.89
CA CYS A 71 6.01 1.44 3.53
C CYS A 71 6.40 0.25 2.64
N PHE A 72 6.11 0.33 1.34
CA PHE A 72 6.55 -0.66 0.37
C PHE A 72 8.06 -0.70 0.20
N GLY A 73 8.77 0.44 0.32
CA GLY A 73 10.22 0.47 0.39
C GLY A 73 10.77 -0.40 1.54
N VAL A 74 10.21 -0.24 2.74
CA VAL A 74 10.58 -1.05 3.92
C VAL A 74 10.25 -2.54 3.71
N LEU A 75 9.05 -2.85 3.21
CA LEU A 75 8.64 -4.23 2.94
C LEU A 75 9.54 -4.89 1.88
N LYS A 76 9.82 -4.18 0.77
CA LYS A 76 10.72 -4.66 -0.28
C LYS A 76 12.12 -4.93 0.27
N ALA A 77 12.65 -4.08 1.16
CA ALA A 77 13.94 -4.31 1.79
C ALA A 77 13.93 -5.56 2.69
N ALA A 78 12.84 -5.79 3.44
CA ALA A 78 12.66 -7.00 4.24
C ALA A 78 12.60 -8.26 3.37
N ILE A 79 11.80 -8.25 2.30
CA ILE A 79 11.70 -9.35 1.32
C ILE A 79 13.07 -9.63 0.69
N LYS A 80 13.80 -8.61 0.26
CA LYS A 80 15.14 -8.77 -0.32
C LYS A 80 16.11 -9.45 0.65
N ARG A 81 16.09 -9.09 1.94
CA ARG A 81 16.91 -9.75 2.97
C ARG A 81 16.51 -11.22 3.16
N TYR A 82 15.21 -11.50 3.20
CA TYR A 82 14.71 -12.87 3.30
C TYR A 82 15.20 -13.74 2.14
N LEU A 83 15.10 -13.22 0.91
CA LEU A 83 15.51 -13.93 -0.31
C LEU A 83 17.04 -14.08 -0.40
N ALA A 84 17.81 -13.07 0.01
CA ALA A 84 19.28 -13.14 0.00
C ALA A 84 19.81 -14.30 0.86
N LEU A 85 19.15 -14.60 1.98
CA LEU A 85 19.49 -15.72 2.86
C LEU A 85 19.08 -17.09 2.29
N ARG A 86 18.30 -17.11 1.21
CA ARG A 86 17.71 -18.30 0.56
C ARG A 86 17.97 -18.29 -0.94
N THR A 87 19.16 -17.80 -1.32
CA THR A 87 19.52 -17.65 -2.73
C THR A 87 19.56 -19.01 -3.43
N ASP A 88 19.96 -20.07 -2.72
CA ASP A 88 19.91 -21.46 -3.16
C ASP A 88 18.47 -21.90 -3.51
N GLU A 89 17.48 -21.58 -2.67
CA GLU A 89 16.08 -21.90 -2.94
C GLU A 89 15.52 -21.22 -4.20
N MET A 90 16.13 -20.12 -4.67
CA MET A 90 15.73 -19.47 -5.93
C MET A 90 16.11 -20.30 -7.17
N PHE A 91 17.09 -21.19 -7.04
CA PHE A 91 17.57 -22.08 -8.10
C PHE A 91 17.20 -23.55 -7.86
N ASP A 92 16.42 -23.82 -6.82
CA ASP A 92 15.85 -25.13 -6.55
C ASP A 92 14.37 -25.18 -6.95
N ARG A 93 14.03 -26.12 -7.82
CA ARG A 93 12.64 -26.36 -8.22
C ARG A 93 11.84 -27.02 -7.08
N ARG A 94 12.50 -27.70 -6.15
CA ARG A 94 11.88 -28.49 -5.08
C ARG A 94 10.80 -29.41 -5.67
N ASP A 95 9.66 -29.54 -4.98
CA ASP A 95 8.54 -30.39 -5.38
C ASP A 95 7.58 -29.73 -6.39
N PHE A 96 7.90 -28.52 -6.88
CA PHE A 96 7.05 -27.82 -7.84
C PHE A 96 7.24 -28.32 -9.27
N ASN A 97 6.23 -28.14 -10.13
CA ASN A 97 6.32 -28.57 -11.53
C ASN A 97 7.29 -27.66 -12.32
N THR A 98 7.34 -26.37 -11.96
CA THR A 98 8.19 -25.39 -12.62
C THR A 98 9.01 -24.54 -11.64
N TYR A 99 10.15 -24.01 -12.11
CA TYR A 99 10.92 -23.01 -11.36
C TYR A 99 10.11 -21.73 -11.08
N LEU A 100 9.16 -21.38 -11.97
CA LEU A 100 8.31 -20.22 -11.77
C LEU A 100 7.42 -20.41 -10.54
N GLU A 101 6.76 -21.56 -10.42
CA GLU A 101 5.93 -21.90 -9.25
C GLU A 101 6.75 -21.92 -7.96
N ALA A 102 7.93 -22.57 -7.98
CA ALA A 102 8.82 -22.61 -6.83
C ALA A 102 9.24 -21.21 -6.37
N ARG A 103 9.58 -20.32 -7.32
CA ARG A 103 9.96 -18.93 -7.02
C ARG A 103 8.78 -18.09 -6.56
N MET A 104 7.59 -18.31 -7.12
CA MET A 104 6.39 -17.61 -6.68
C MET A 104 6.02 -17.97 -5.25
N SER A 105 6.05 -19.26 -4.91
CA SER A 105 5.82 -19.72 -3.54
C SER A 105 6.87 -19.15 -2.57
N LEU A 106 8.15 -19.13 -2.98
CA LEU A 106 9.21 -18.49 -2.18
C LEU A 106 8.94 -16.99 -1.96
N LEU A 107 8.49 -16.27 -2.99
CA LEU A 107 8.19 -14.85 -2.91
C LEU A 107 6.98 -14.57 -2.01
N GLU A 108 5.93 -15.39 -2.06
CA GLU A 108 4.79 -15.31 -1.16
C GLU A 108 5.18 -15.54 0.29
N ASN A 109 6.02 -16.54 0.55
CA ASN A 109 6.58 -16.80 1.87
C ASN A 109 7.41 -15.59 2.34
N ALA A 110 8.30 -15.08 1.49
CA ALA A 110 9.11 -13.91 1.80
C ALA A 110 8.23 -12.69 2.15
N ALA A 111 7.15 -12.45 1.41
CA ALA A 111 6.20 -11.38 1.69
C ALA A 111 5.49 -11.60 3.03
N ARG A 112 4.96 -12.80 3.28
CA ARG A 112 4.24 -13.15 4.52
C ARG A 112 5.11 -12.98 5.76
N GLU A 113 6.33 -13.50 5.72
CA GLU A 113 7.31 -13.38 6.81
C GLU A 113 7.79 -11.94 7.01
N SER A 114 7.77 -11.13 5.95
CA SER A 114 8.19 -9.74 6.00
C SER A 114 7.07 -8.78 6.43
N LEU A 115 5.79 -9.17 6.40
CA LEU A 115 4.67 -8.27 6.69
C LEU A 115 4.78 -7.61 8.07
N GLY A 116 5.39 -8.28 9.04
CA GLY A 116 5.62 -7.75 10.40
C GLY A 116 6.47 -6.47 10.44
N CYS A 117 7.19 -6.12 9.37
CA CYS A 117 7.92 -4.85 9.30
C CYS A 117 7.01 -3.63 9.10
N ILE A 118 5.76 -3.83 8.65
CA ILE A 118 4.76 -2.77 8.51
C ILE A 118 4.10 -2.53 9.87
N THR A 119 4.72 -1.66 10.66
CA THR A 119 4.28 -1.36 12.02
C THR A 119 3.45 -0.08 12.09
N GLN A 120 2.63 0.07 13.14
CA GLN A 120 1.87 1.31 13.36
C GLN A 120 2.79 2.56 13.47
N PRO A 121 3.95 2.52 14.17
CA PRO A 121 4.89 3.63 14.16
C PRO A 121 5.42 4.00 12.76
N LEU A 122 5.68 3.01 11.90
CA LEU A 122 6.06 3.25 10.51
C LEU A 122 4.95 4.00 9.77
N MET A 123 3.71 3.49 9.84
CA MET A 123 2.56 4.12 9.16
C MET A 123 2.32 5.55 9.62
N ILE A 124 2.45 5.83 10.93
CA ILE A 124 2.32 7.18 11.48
C ILE A 124 3.44 8.08 10.94
N ARG A 125 4.68 7.61 10.96
CA ARG A 125 5.84 8.36 10.45
C ARG A 125 5.66 8.75 8.98
N GLU A 126 5.24 7.81 8.13
CA GLU A 126 5.03 8.07 6.71
C GLU A 126 3.82 8.98 6.44
N SER A 127 2.75 8.86 7.24
CA SER A 127 1.62 9.79 7.17
C SER A 127 2.02 11.22 7.51
N LEU A 128 2.82 11.41 8.57
CA LEU A 128 3.37 12.72 8.94
C LEU A 128 4.35 13.25 7.89
N PHE A 129 5.13 12.37 7.26
CA PHE A 129 5.98 12.75 6.13
C PHE A 129 5.15 13.29 4.96
N CYS A 130 4.09 12.59 4.56
CA CYS A 130 3.21 13.05 3.49
C CYS A 130 2.57 14.40 3.85
N GLN A 131 2.06 14.55 5.08
CA GLN A 131 1.44 15.80 5.55
C GLN A 131 2.39 17.00 5.41
N ARG A 132 3.67 16.86 5.79
CA ARG A 132 4.66 17.94 5.63
C ARG A 132 4.91 18.30 4.16
N ASN A 133 4.89 17.29 3.28
CA ASN A 133 5.10 17.49 1.85
C ASN A 133 3.87 18.08 1.14
N VAL A 134 2.66 17.90 1.66
CA VAL A 134 1.46 18.58 1.12
C VAL A 134 1.64 20.10 1.14
N MET A 135 2.14 20.67 2.24
CA MET A 135 2.37 22.12 2.33
C MET A 135 3.42 22.60 1.32
N LYS A 136 4.49 21.82 1.13
CA LYS A 136 5.50 22.10 0.11
C LYS A 136 4.92 22.08 -1.29
N ALA A 137 4.09 21.09 -1.61
CA ALA A 137 3.40 21.00 -2.88
C ALA A 137 2.51 22.23 -3.14
N LEU A 138 1.78 22.71 -2.12
CA LEU A 138 0.96 23.92 -2.22
C LEU A 138 1.78 25.19 -2.48
N HIS A 139 3.00 25.26 -1.95
CA HIS A 139 3.91 26.39 -2.17
C HIS A 139 4.84 26.23 -3.37
N LEU A 140 4.71 25.15 -4.14
CA LEU A 140 5.60 24.81 -5.26
C LEU A 140 7.07 24.69 -4.83
N GLU A 141 7.30 24.21 -3.62
CA GLU A 141 8.64 23.93 -3.09
C GLU A 141 9.13 22.54 -3.50
N ASP A 142 10.45 22.42 -3.68
CA ASP A 142 11.08 21.13 -3.95
C ASP A 142 10.89 20.15 -2.78
N MET A 143 10.47 18.94 -3.13
CA MET A 143 10.29 17.84 -2.19
C MET A 143 11.36 16.77 -2.42
N GLN A 144 11.86 16.18 -1.34
CA GLN A 144 12.86 15.11 -1.41
C GLN A 144 12.21 13.74 -1.31
N TYR A 145 12.66 12.82 -2.17
CA TYR A 145 12.23 11.43 -2.19
C TYR A 145 13.43 10.50 -2.09
N GLY A 146 13.30 9.41 -1.32
CA GLY A 146 14.29 8.32 -1.30
C GLY A 146 15.68 8.74 -0.81
N LYS A 147 15.80 9.13 0.46
CA LYS A 147 17.10 9.16 1.15
C LYS A 147 17.39 7.83 1.83
#